data_AF-A0A2N3D195-F1
#
_entry.id   AF-A0A2N3D195-F1
#
_cell.length_a   1.000
_cell.length_b   1.000
_cell.length_c   1.000
_cell.angle_alpha   90.00
_cell.angle_beta   90.00
_cell.angle_gamma   90.00
#
_symmetry.space_group_name_H-M   'P 1'
#
loop_
_entity.id
_entity.type
_entity.pdbx_description
1 polymer ?
#
loop_
_entity_poly.entity_id
_entity_poly.type
_entity_poly.pdbx_seq_one_letter_code
_entity_poly.pdbx_strand_id
1 'polypeptide(L)'
;MAKAKGKPQRLFSADVDPKKAGDVIRATGQCVDDSDPLTARGWWDGSKRLRRLKASYPNGWKVTVGIRIDGSYSVSWGIKLVSMRGGA
;
A
#
# COMPACT_ATOMS: atom_id res chain seq x y z
N MET A 1 -0.97 30.05 13.23
CA MET A 1 -2.08 29.13 13.57
C MET A 1 -1.52 27.71 13.66
N ALA A 2 -1.36 27.17 14.87
CA ALA A 2 -0.83 25.81 15.05
C ALA A 2 -1.95 24.79 14.79
N LYS A 3 -1.75 23.87 13.82
CA LYS A 3 -2.68 22.76 13.61
C LYS A 3 -2.66 21.86 14.84
N ALA A 4 -3.81 21.69 15.50
CA ALA A 4 -4.00 20.67 16.51
C ALA A 4 -3.60 19.31 15.90
N LYS A 5 -2.51 18.71 16.38
CA LYS A 5 -2.15 17.32 16.06
C LYS A 5 -3.21 16.44 16.71
N GLY A 6 -4.28 16.13 15.97
CA GLY A 6 -5.31 15.21 16.40
C GLY A 6 -4.66 13.92 16.93
N LYS A 7 -5.17 13.41 18.05
CA LYS A 7 -4.72 12.14 18.64
C LYS A 7 -4.68 11.08 17.52
N PRO A 8 -3.64 10.24 17.42
CA PRO A 8 -3.54 9.24 16.36
C PRO A 8 -4.78 8.36 16.41
N GLN A 9 -5.56 8.38 15.32
CA GLN A 9 -6.75 7.54 15.21
C GLN A 9 -6.30 6.09 15.29
N ARG A 10 -6.85 5.33 16.26
CA ARG A 10 -6.56 3.91 16.42
C ARG A 10 -7.06 3.19 15.18
N LEU A 11 -6.14 2.63 14.40
CA LEU A 11 -6.47 1.79 13.26
C LEU A 11 -6.48 0.34 13.68
N PHE A 12 -7.46 -0.42 13.22
CA PHE A 12 -7.45 -1.87 13.29
C PHE A 12 -6.72 -2.41 12.06
N SER A 13 -5.97 -3.50 12.21
CA SER A 13 -5.27 -4.14 11.10
C SER A 13 -5.66 -5.59 10.94
N ALA A 14 -5.68 -6.07 9.70
CA ALA A 14 -5.94 -7.45 9.33
C ALA A 14 -5.33 -7.75 7.97
N ASP A 15 -5.17 -9.03 7.69
CA ASP A 15 -4.76 -9.50 6.38
C ASP A 15 -5.86 -9.18 5.36
N VAL A 16 -5.42 -8.85 4.15
CA VAL A 16 -6.29 -8.50 3.04
C VAL A 16 -6.10 -9.56 1.96
N ASP A 17 -7.20 -9.98 1.36
CA ASP A 17 -7.17 -10.81 0.17
C ASP A 17 -6.27 -10.15 -0.90
N PRO A 18 -5.24 -10.85 -1.43
CA PRO A 18 -4.27 -10.21 -2.29
C PRO A 18 -4.86 -9.62 -3.58
N LYS A 19 -5.89 -10.26 -4.16
CA LYS A 19 -6.58 -9.75 -5.34
C LYS A 19 -7.28 -8.42 -5.04
N LYS A 20 -8.03 -8.34 -3.94
CA LYS A 20 -8.65 -7.08 -3.49
C LYS A 20 -7.60 -5.99 -3.21
N ALA A 21 -6.44 -6.36 -2.69
CA ALA A 21 -5.35 -5.41 -2.51
C ALA A 21 -4.83 -4.89 -3.85
N GLY A 22 -4.65 -5.78 -4.84
CA GLY A 22 -4.28 -5.43 -6.21
C GLY A 22 -5.23 -4.41 -6.83
N ASP A 23 -6.54 -4.60 -6.70
CA ASP A 23 -7.56 -3.68 -7.23
C ASP A 23 -7.43 -2.27 -6.64
N VAL A 24 -7.19 -2.16 -5.33
CA VAL A 24 -6.96 -0.86 -4.65
C VAL A 24 -5.68 -0.20 -5.16
N ILE A 25 -4.61 -0.97 -5.36
CA ILE A 25 -3.32 -0.45 -5.83
C ILE A 25 -3.45 0.03 -7.28
N ARG A 26 -4.09 -0.74 -8.16
CA ARG A 26 -4.34 -0.35 -9.56
C ARG A 26 -5.18 0.93 -9.66
N ALA A 27 -6.15 1.11 -8.75
CA ALA A 27 -6.94 2.34 -8.67
C ALA A 27 -6.10 3.60 -8.33
N THR A 28 -4.87 3.45 -7.84
CA THR A 28 -3.95 4.58 -7.62
C THR A 28 -3.26 5.09 -8.90
N GLY A 29 -3.49 4.45 -10.05
CA GLY A 29 -3.05 4.91 -11.38
C GLY A 29 -1.57 4.68 -11.70
N GLN A 30 -0.71 4.45 -10.71
CA GLN A 30 0.69 4.04 -10.91
C GLN A 30 0.85 2.59 -10.45
N CYS A 31 0.78 1.64 -11.38
CA CYS A 31 1.12 0.25 -11.14
C CYS A 31 2.40 -0.08 -11.92
N VAL A 32 3.42 -0.58 -11.23
CA VAL A 32 4.68 -0.99 -11.86
C VAL A 32 4.60 -2.46 -12.30
N ASP A 33 3.70 -3.23 -11.67
CA ASP A 33 3.50 -4.67 -11.89
C ASP A 33 2.00 -4.95 -12.05
N ASP A 34 1.62 -5.72 -13.06
CA ASP A 34 0.22 -6.11 -13.32
C ASP A 34 -0.22 -7.33 -12.49
N SER A 35 0.72 -8.05 -11.87
CA SER A 35 0.41 -9.20 -11.04
C SER A 35 -0.37 -8.81 -9.77
N ASP A 36 -1.09 -9.76 -9.19
CA ASP A 36 -1.60 -9.57 -7.84
C ASP A 36 -0.44 -9.65 -6.81
N PRO A 37 -0.54 -8.92 -5.68
CA PRO A 37 0.35 -9.13 -4.55
C PRO A 37 0.37 -10.59 -4.09
N LEU A 38 1.47 -11.02 -3.49
CA LEU A 38 1.55 -12.29 -2.79
C LEU A 38 0.93 -12.19 -1.39
N THR A 39 1.22 -11.09 -0.68
CA THR A 39 0.67 -10.81 0.65
C THR A 39 0.21 -9.37 0.72
N ALA A 40 -0.85 -9.13 1.48
CA ALA A 40 -1.36 -7.81 1.73
C ALA A 40 -1.90 -7.67 3.16
N ARG A 41 -1.64 -6.51 3.76
CA ARG A 41 -2.17 -6.13 5.07
C ARG A 41 -2.79 -4.75 5.01
N GLY A 42 -4.00 -4.65 5.53
CA GLY A 42 -4.79 -3.42 5.56
C GLY A 42 -4.87 -2.85 6.96
N TRP A 43 -5.14 -1.55 7.03
CA TRP A 43 -5.52 -0.85 8.26
C TRP A 43 -6.77 -0.04 8.00
N TRP A 44 -7.77 -0.16 8.86
CA TRP A 44 -9.03 0.56 8.77
C TRP A 44 -9.28 1.41 10.00
N ASP A 45 -10.01 2.50 9.82
CA ASP A 45 -10.50 3.32 10.92
C ASP A 45 -11.71 2.69 11.63
N GLY A 46 -12.19 3.35 12.68
CA GLY A 46 -13.39 2.92 13.42
C GLY A 46 -14.67 2.88 12.58
N SER A 47 -14.68 3.54 11.42
CA SER A 47 -15.78 3.50 10.45
C SER A 47 -15.59 2.42 9.37
N LYS A 48 -14.64 1.50 9.57
CA LYS A 48 -14.29 0.41 8.64
C LYS A 48 -13.86 0.90 7.25
N ARG A 49 -13.33 2.12 7.14
CA ARG A 49 -12.75 2.63 5.89
C ARG A 49 -11.27 2.30 5.85
N LEU A 50 -10.77 1.80 4.71
CA LEU A 50 -9.36 1.50 4.53
C LEU A 50 -8.54 2.81 4.56
N ARG A 51 -7.51 2.85 5.40
CA ARG A 51 -6.62 4.01 5.60
C ARG A 51 -5.18 3.73 5.25
N ARG A 52 -4.77 2.47 5.25
CA ARG A 52 -3.45 2.06 4.79
C ARG A 52 -3.51 0.66 4.21
N LEU A 53 -2.73 0.41 3.17
CA LEU A 53 -2.51 -0.90 2.58
C LEU A 53 -1.01 -1.09 2.39
N LYS A 54 -0.49 -2.24 2.80
CA LYS A 54 0.86 -2.69 2.47
C LYS A 54 0.77 -4.01 1.74
N ALA A 55 1.48 -4.12 0.64
CA ALA A 55 1.51 -5.33 -0.18
C ALA A 55 2.93 -5.68 -0.61
N SER A 56 3.21 -6.98 -0.74
CA SER A 56 4.48 -7.51 -1.26
C SER A 56 4.20 -8.39 -2.47
N TYR A 57 5.03 -8.27 -3.50
CA TYR A 57 4.89 -8.93 -4.78
C TYR A 57 5.89 -10.08 -4.94
N PRO A 58 5.63 -11.07 -5.83
CA PRO A 58 6.52 -12.21 -6.06
C PRO A 58 7.93 -11.82 -6.51
N ASN A 59 8.07 -10.74 -7.30
CA ASN A 59 9.36 -10.18 -7.74
C ASN A 59 10.14 -9.45 -6.62
N GLY A 60 9.61 -9.46 -5.39
CA GLY A 60 10.22 -8.82 -4.23
C GLY A 60 9.89 -7.34 -4.10
N TRP A 61 9.04 -6.79 -4.95
CA TRP A 61 8.59 -5.41 -4.84
C TRP A 61 7.61 -5.24 -3.69
N LYS A 62 7.55 -4.02 -3.18
CA LYS A 62 6.67 -3.66 -2.07
C LYS A 62 5.95 -2.37 -2.39
N VAL A 63 4.70 -2.27 -2.00
CA VAL A 63 3.92 -1.03 -2.12
C VAL A 63 3.26 -0.71 -0.79
N THR A 64 3.21 0.59 -0.48
CA THR A 64 2.41 1.12 0.60
C THR A 64 1.50 2.20 0.07
N VAL A 65 0.19 2.05 0.27
CA VAL A 65 -0.82 3.07 0.00
C VAL A 65 -1.30 3.62 1.33
N GLY A 66 -1.30 4.95 1.48
CA GLY A 66 -1.88 5.65 2.61
C GLY A 66 -3.03 6.52 2.15
N ILE A 67 -4.21 6.38 2.74
CA ILE A 67 -5.43 7.10 2.36
C ILE A 67 -5.85 8.01 3.52
N ARG A 68 -5.89 9.32 3.26
CA ARG A 68 -6.29 10.35 4.23
C ARG A 68 -7.82 10.41 4.38
N ILE A 69 -8.29 11.16 5.38
CA ILE A 69 -9.72 11.31 5.69
C ILE A 69 -10.48 11.95 4.51
N ASP A 70 -9.86 12.91 3.84
CA ASP A 70 -10.39 13.62 2.67
C ASP A 70 -10.37 12.80 1.37
N GLY A 71 -9.91 11.55 1.42
CA GLY A 71 -9.80 10.67 0.25
C GLY A 71 -8.53 10.88 -0.58
N SER A 72 -7.73 11.92 -0.29
CA SER A 72 -6.40 12.03 -0.89
C SER A 72 -5.52 10.85 -0.44
N TYR A 73 -4.63 10.40 -1.31
CA TYR A 73 -3.76 9.27 -1.01
C TYR A 73 -2.30 9.59 -1.32
N SER A 74 -1.41 8.77 -0.76
CA SER A 74 0.01 8.71 -1.07
C SER A 74 0.37 7.27 -1.38
N VAL A 75 1.18 7.06 -2.42
CA VAL A 75 1.72 5.75 -2.77
C VAL A 75 3.23 5.78 -2.63
N SER A 76 3.81 4.70 -2.12
CA SER A 76 5.26 4.51 -2.05
C SER A 76 5.61 3.13 -2.58
N TRP A 77 6.48 3.09 -3.58
CA TRP A 77 6.96 1.88 -4.23
C TRP A 77 8.40 1.59 -3.81
N GLY A 78 8.64 0.36 -3.33
CA GLY A 78 9.96 -0.21 -3.13
C GLY A 78 10.23 -1.20 -4.24
N ILE A 79 10.92 -0.74 -5.29
CA ILE A 79 11.23 -1.54 -6.49
C ILE A 79 12.57 -2.22 -6.27
N LYS A 80 12.59 -3.55 -6.44
CA LYS A 80 13.82 -4.34 -6.43
C LYS A 80 14.37 -4.39 -7.86
N LEU A 81 15.49 -3.72 -8.08
CA LEU A 81 16.28 -3.89 -9.30
C LEU A 81 17.16 -5.14 -9.15
N VAL A 82 16.93 -6.14 -10.00
CA VAL A 82 17.85 -7.26 -10.12
C VAL A 82 18.93 -6.85 -11.11
N SER A 83 20.06 -6.33 -10.62
CA SER A 83 21.23 -6.09 -11.47
C SER A 83 21.84 -7.44 -11.82
N MET A 84 21.76 -7.85 -13.08
CA MET A 84 22.57 -8.96 -13.57
C MET A 84 24.03 -8.51 -13.54
N ARG A 85 24.93 -9.32 -12.97
CA ARG A 85 26.36 -9.14 -13.16
C ARG A 85 26.63 -9.56 -14.60
N GLY A 86 26.99 -8.62 -15.47
CA GLY A 86 27.35 -8.94 -16.86
C GLY A 86 28.35 -10.10 -16.86
N GLY A 87 28.02 -11.16 -17.59
CA GLY A 87 28.94 -12.27 -17.81
C GLY A 87 30.22 -11.71 -18.42
N ALA A 88 31.34 -11.99 -17.75
CA ALA A 88 32.67 -11.84 -18.33
C ALA A 88 32.87 -12.91 -19.42
#